data_AF-A0A955RG86-F1
#
_entry.id   AF-A0A955RG86-F1
#
_cell.length_a   1.000
_cell.length_b   1.000
_cell.length_c   1.000
_cell.angle_alpha   90.00
_cell.angle_beta   90.00
_cell.angle_gamma   90.00
#
_symmetry.space_group_name_H-M   'P 1'
#
loop_
_entity.id
_entity.type
_entity.pdbx_description
1 polymer ?
#
loop_
_entity_poly.entity_id
_entity_poly.type
_entity_poly.pdbx_seq_one_letter_code
_entity_poly.pdbx_strand_id
1 'polypeptide(L)'
;MRYGIVLAAIACGGTTPTWDDVTPTGTTGDTGTPEPVTIQLDQGDGLACIFGEGGSGGPYGGYDSDTTFTDGGTTEILVVLENCASGCAYDMTATCSATLVGSEVQATASGNYKVPGGNPTCPSMCAVVAATCDGPTLTTGSWSLVYADPAAAFDVPSTATVPCSGR
;
A
#
# COMPACT_ATOMS: atom_id res chain seq x y z
N MET A 1 -1.73 4.30 20.24
CA MET A 1 -1.08 3.18 19.54
C MET A 1 0.12 3.75 18.80
N ARG A 2 1.33 3.26 19.06
CA ARG A 2 2.56 3.73 18.42
C ARG A 2 2.81 2.84 17.21
N TYR A 3 2.59 3.33 16.00
CA TYR A 3 2.99 2.62 14.79
C TYR A 3 4.49 2.87 14.59
N GLY A 4 5.30 1.83 14.80
CA GLY A 4 6.74 1.87 14.57
C GLY A 4 7.01 1.66 13.08
N ILE A 5 7.56 2.67 12.42
CA ILE A 5 8.05 2.58 11.05
C ILE A 5 9.39 1.85 11.11
N VAL A 6 9.48 0.65 10.52
CA VAL A 6 10.75 -0.05 10.31
C VAL A 6 11.16 0.19 8.87
N LEU A 7 12.22 0.98 8.66
CA LEU A 7 12.87 1.14 7.36
C LEU A 7 13.62 -0.16 7.03
N ALA A 8 13.16 -0.93 6.05
CA ALA A 8 13.93 -1.99 5.43
C ALA A 8 14.25 -1.59 3.98
N ALA A 9 15.53 -1.50 3.65
CA ALA A 9 16.00 -1.29 2.29
C ALA A 9 15.76 -2.56 1.47
N ILE A 10 14.81 -2.55 0.54
CA ILE A 10 14.67 -3.62 -0.45
C ILE A 10 15.65 -3.33 -1.58
N ALA A 11 16.62 -4.22 -1.79
CA ALA A 11 17.39 -4.26 -3.02
C ALA A 11 16.49 -4.81 -4.13
N CYS A 12 16.10 -3.96 -5.09
CA CYS A 12 15.35 -4.37 -6.29
C CYS A 12 16.16 -5.41 -7.07
N GLY A 13 15.79 -6.68 -6.94
CA GLY A 13 16.42 -7.79 -7.64
C GLY A 13 15.44 -8.94 -7.81
N GLY A 14 14.55 -8.85 -8.80
CA GLY A 14 13.70 -9.97 -9.22
C GLY A 14 12.39 -9.55 -9.87
N THR A 15 12.35 -9.68 -11.20
CA THR A 15 11.20 -9.63 -12.13
C THR A 15 9.91 -8.99 -11.60
N THR A 16 10.01 -7.68 -11.40
CA THR A 16 8.96 -6.72 -11.05
C THR A 16 8.32 -6.21 -12.35
N PRO A 17 7.02 -5.86 -12.39
CA PRO A 17 6.47 -5.13 -13.53
C PRO A 17 7.34 -3.92 -13.87
N THR A 18 7.76 -3.81 -15.13
CA THR A 18 8.67 -2.76 -15.61
C THR A 18 7.93 -1.43 -15.68
N TRP A 19 7.87 -0.72 -14.56
CA TRP A 19 7.44 0.68 -14.48
C TRP A 19 8.65 1.59 -14.69
N ASP A 20 9.24 1.53 -15.88
CA ASP A 20 10.48 2.22 -16.25
C ASP A 20 10.30 3.72 -16.60
N ASP A 21 9.15 4.36 -16.31
CA ASP A 21 8.91 5.73 -16.79
C ASP A 21 8.14 6.63 -15.82
N VAL A 22 8.65 6.76 -14.59
CA VAL A 22 8.30 7.92 -13.75
C VAL A 22 9.57 8.73 -13.49
N THR A 23 9.91 9.58 -14.47
CA THR A 23 10.97 10.57 -14.27
C THR A 23 10.44 11.65 -13.32
N PRO A 24 11.07 11.90 -12.16
CA PRO A 24 10.62 12.95 -11.25
C PRO A 24 10.75 14.32 -11.93
N THR A 25 9.62 14.97 -12.26
CA THR A 25 9.54 16.26 -12.95
C THR A 25 9.80 17.47 -12.05
N GLY A 26 10.83 17.42 -11.21
CA GLY A 26 11.19 18.51 -10.29
C GLY A 26 12.51 19.17 -10.65
N THR A 27 12.51 20.16 -11.55
CA THR A 27 13.66 21.08 -11.69
C THR A 27 13.50 22.26 -10.74
N THR A 28 14.33 22.37 -9.71
CA THR A 28 14.41 23.56 -8.84
C THR A 28 15.77 24.23 -8.98
N GLY A 29 15.79 25.33 -9.74
CA GLY A 29 16.81 26.36 -9.62
C GLY A 29 16.35 27.40 -8.62
N ASP A 30 16.77 27.30 -7.36
CA ASP A 30 16.79 28.44 -6.44
C ASP A 30 17.73 28.20 -5.25
N THR A 31 18.58 29.18 -4.94
CA THR A 31 19.69 29.11 -3.96
C THR A 31 19.29 29.43 -2.52
N GLY A 32 18.02 29.23 -2.16
CA GLY A 32 17.53 29.31 -0.78
C GLY A 32 17.72 27.98 -0.05
N THR A 33 17.85 28.00 1.27
CA THR A 33 17.86 26.78 2.10
C THR A 33 16.72 25.87 1.66
N PRO A 34 17.00 24.68 1.11
CA PRO A 34 15.96 23.91 0.46
C PRO A 34 14.91 23.47 1.50
N GLU A 35 13.74 24.09 1.46
CA GLU A 35 12.64 23.64 2.29
C GLU A 35 12.21 22.25 1.86
N PRO A 36 11.85 21.38 2.81
CA PRO A 36 11.40 20.04 2.48
C PRO A 36 10.06 20.08 1.74
N VAL A 37 9.95 19.25 0.70
CA VAL A 37 8.70 19.09 -0.05
C VAL A 37 7.89 17.97 0.61
N THR A 38 6.62 18.24 0.89
CA THR A 38 5.69 17.21 1.39
C THR A 38 4.93 16.62 0.21
N ILE A 39 5.00 15.31 0.07
CA ILE A 39 4.24 14.53 -0.91
C ILE A 39 3.00 13.99 -0.21
N GLN A 40 1.83 14.22 -0.82
CA GLN A 40 0.55 13.64 -0.38
C GLN A 40 0.18 12.53 -1.35
N LEU A 41 -0.27 11.41 -0.80
CA LEU A 41 -0.75 10.25 -1.53
C LEU A 41 -2.22 10.05 -1.18
N ASP A 42 -3.07 10.11 -2.18
CA ASP A 42 -4.51 10.00 -2.04
C ASP A 42 -5.03 8.65 -2.58
N GLN A 43 -6.32 8.40 -2.37
CA GLN A 43 -6.99 7.19 -2.83
C GLN A 43 -6.87 7.08 -4.37
N GLY A 44 -6.38 5.94 -4.87
CA GLY A 44 -6.29 5.65 -6.31
C GLY A 44 -4.88 5.51 -6.88
N ASP A 45 -3.86 5.93 -6.14
CA ASP A 45 -2.46 5.87 -6.58
C ASP A 45 -1.74 4.57 -6.17
N GLY A 46 -2.48 3.59 -5.65
CA GLY A 46 -1.93 2.41 -5.01
C GLY A 46 -2.68 1.10 -5.27
N LEU A 47 -2.28 0.09 -4.50
CA LEU A 47 -2.80 -1.27 -4.56
C LEU A 47 -3.23 -1.74 -3.17
N ALA A 48 -4.43 -2.31 -3.07
CA ALA A 48 -4.98 -2.87 -1.85
C ALA A 48 -5.18 -4.38 -1.97
N CYS A 49 -4.74 -5.14 -0.98
CA CYS A 49 -4.91 -6.59 -0.87
C CYS A 49 -5.70 -6.91 0.40
N ILE A 50 -6.60 -7.90 0.32
CA ILE A 50 -7.33 -8.41 1.48
C ILE A 50 -6.88 -9.83 1.80
N PHE A 51 -6.72 -10.11 3.09
CA PHE A 51 -6.31 -11.39 3.65
C PHE A 51 -7.37 -11.85 4.64
N GLY A 52 -7.78 -13.11 4.54
CA GLY A 52 -8.45 -13.85 5.60
C GLY A 52 -7.46 -14.36 6.66
N GLU A 53 -7.94 -15.27 7.50
CA GLU A 53 -7.20 -15.82 8.64
C GLU A 53 -5.88 -16.48 8.21
N GLY A 54 -4.82 -16.22 8.98
CA GLY A 54 -3.48 -16.79 8.75
C GLY A 54 -2.66 -16.10 7.65
N GLY A 55 -3.27 -15.23 6.83
CA GLY A 55 -2.54 -14.37 5.92
C GLY A 55 -1.82 -13.25 6.68
N SER A 56 -0.59 -12.94 6.28
CA SER A 56 0.10 -11.76 6.77
C SER A 56 0.60 -10.94 5.58
N GLY A 57 -0.08 -9.82 5.32
CA GLY A 57 0.33 -8.85 4.31
C GLY A 57 1.43 -7.97 4.86
N GLY A 58 2.64 -8.50 5.02
CA GLY A 58 3.78 -7.67 5.36
C GLY A 58 4.15 -6.78 4.17
N PRO A 59 4.39 -5.46 4.33
CA PRO A 59 4.84 -4.61 3.23
C PRO A 59 6.24 -4.97 2.69
N TYR A 60 6.91 -5.95 3.30
CA TYR A 60 8.28 -6.36 3.05
C TYR A 60 8.46 -7.88 2.81
N GLY A 61 7.41 -8.67 2.98
CA GLY A 61 7.42 -10.11 2.73
C GLY A 61 6.63 -10.39 1.46
N GLY A 62 7.14 -11.25 0.58
CA GLY A 62 6.39 -11.66 -0.61
C GLY A 62 4.95 -12.01 -0.22
N TYR A 63 3.99 -11.57 -1.02
CA TYR A 63 2.56 -11.81 -0.83
C TYR A 63 2.29 -13.31 -0.88
N ASP A 64 2.55 -14.02 0.22
CA ASP A 64 2.34 -15.45 0.29
C ASP A 64 0.84 -15.69 0.25
N SER A 65 0.45 -16.35 -0.82
CA SER A 65 -0.81 -16.15 -1.52
C SER A 65 -1.94 -17.00 -0.95
N ASP A 66 -1.64 -17.80 0.06
CA ASP A 66 -2.56 -18.78 0.63
C ASP A 66 -3.18 -18.18 1.89
N THR A 67 -4.26 -17.43 1.67
CA THR A 67 -5.11 -16.92 2.75
C THR A 67 -6.40 -17.71 2.81
N THR A 68 -6.92 -17.93 4.02
CA THR A 68 -8.19 -18.64 4.20
C THR A 68 -9.27 -17.69 4.69
N PHE A 69 -10.31 -17.50 3.88
CA PHE A 69 -11.54 -16.85 4.28
C PHE A 69 -12.48 -17.88 4.88
N THR A 70 -12.85 -17.67 6.14
CA THR A 70 -13.83 -18.47 6.88
C THR A 70 -15.09 -17.65 7.11
N ASP A 71 -16.24 -18.33 7.22
CA ASP A 71 -17.51 -17.68 7.55
C ASP A 71 -17.45 -17.08 8.96
N GLY A 72 -17.62 -15.76 9.06
CA GLY A 72 -17.47 -15.04 10.32
C GLY A 72 -16.02 -14.83 10.76
N GLY A 73 -15.04 -15.11 9.90
CA GLY A 73 -13.62 -14.91 10.18
C GLY A 73 -13.20 -13.44 10.18
N THR A 74 -12.03 -13.17 10.75
CA THR A 74 -11.39 -11.84 10.67
C THR A 74 -10.68 -11.65 9.34
N THR A 75 -10.65 -10.40 8.85
CA THR A 75 -9.89 -10.03 7.65
C THR A 75 -8.91 -8.91 7.97
N GLU A 76 -7.81 -8.85 7.20
CA GLU A 76 -6.81 -7.78 7.23
C GLU A 76 -6.71 -7.18 5.82
N ILE A 77 -6.54 -5.87 5.72
CA ILE A 77 -6.32 -5.17 4.45
C ILE A 77 -4.98 -4.47 4.48
N LEU A 78 -4.12 -4.75 3.50
CA LEU A 78 -2.89 -4.00 3.23
C LEU A 78 -3.13 -3.08 2.05
N VAL A 79 -2.76 -1.81 2.18
CA VAL A 79 -2.76 -0.84 1.10
C VAL A 79 -1.36 -0.30 0.90
N VAL A 80 -0.80 -0.48 -0.29
CA VAL A 80 0.47 0.11 -0.73
C VAL A 80 0.14 1.36 -1.55
N LEU A 81 0.42 2.54 -0.99
CA LEU A 81 0.19 3.84 -1.62
C LEU A 81 1.32 4.24 -2.58
N GLU A 82 2.56 3.87 -2.24
CA GLU A 82 3.73 4.07 -3.12
C GLU A 82 4.75 2.96 -2.84
N ASN A 83 5.17 2.25 -3.87
CA ASN A 83 6.13 1.15 -3.73
C ASN A 83 7.60 1.59 -3.82
N CYS A 84 7.84 2.81 -4.30
CA CYS A 84 9.19 3.37 -4.44
C CYS A 84 9.23 4.88 -4.20
N ALA A 85 8.91 5.28 -2.97
CA ALA A 85 9.26 6.62 -2.51
C ALA A 85 10.78 6.80 -2.48
N SER A 86 11.23 8.04 -2.67
CA SER A 86 12.64 8.43 -2.68
C SER A 86 13.43 7.82 -1.51
N GLY A 87 14.67 7.40 -1.73
CA GLY A 87 15.57 6.91 -0.67
C GLY A 87 15.93 7.95 0.39
N CYS A 88 15.59 9.23 0.17
CA CYS A 88 15.67 10.29 1.18
C CYS A 88 14.35 10.55 1.90
N ALA A 89 13.27 9.83 1.58
CA ALA A 89 11.97 10.10 2.16
C ALA A 89 11.99 9.88 3.67
N TYR A 90 11.36 10.78 4.41
CA TYR A 90 11.26 10.76 5.87
C TYR A 90 9.90 11.28 6.33
N ASP A 91 9.61 11.21 7.62
CA ASP A 91 8.29 11.54 8.20
C ASP A 91 7.13 10.82 7.50
N MET A 92 7.36 9.57 7.05
CA MET A 92 6.35 8.78 6.37
C MET A 92 5.18 8.48 7.31
N THR A 93 3.97 8.78 6.87
CA THR A 93 2.76 8.36 7.55
C THR A 93 1.79 7.79 6.52
N ALA A 94 1.06 6.75 6.91
CA ALA A 94 0.03 6.14 6.08
C ALA A 94 -1.10 5.67 6.99
N THR A 95 -2.32 5.82 6.51
CA THR A 95 -3.53 5.39 7.20
C THR A 95 -4.39 4.57 6.26
N CYS A 96 -5.09 3.58 6.80
CA CYS A 96 -5.99 2.67 6.10
C CYS A 96 -7.29 2.58 6.90
N SER A 97 -8.42 2.54 6.22
CA SER A 97 -9.68 2.15 6.83
C SER A 97 -10.55 1.38 5.84
N ALA A 98 -11.34 0.44 6.35
CA ALA A 98 -12.22 -0.41 5.57
C ALA A 98 -13.65 -0.29 6.07
N THR A 99 -14.60 -0.22 5.15
CA THR A 99 -16.04 -0.25 5.49
C THR A 99 -16.77 -1.25 4.59
N LEU A 100 -17.91 -1.75 5.08
CA LEU A 100 -18.74 -2.70 4.35
C LEU A 100 -19.94 -1.97 3.75
N VAL A 101 -20.12 -2.08 2.43
CA VAL A 101 -21.25 -1.49 1.69
C VAL A 101 -21.89 -2.58 0.85
N GLY A 102 -22.96 -3.21 1.36
CA GLY A 102 -23.57 -4.36 0.69
C GLY A 102 -22.61 -5.54 0.63
N SER A 103 -22.24 -5.97 -0.57
CA SER A 103 -21.25 -7.03 -0.85
C SER A 103 -19.85 -6.49 -1.20
N GLU A 104 -19.59 -5.22 -0.87
CA GLU A 104 -18.32 -4.55 -1.16
C GLU A 104 -17.57 -4.21 0.14
N VAL A 105 -16.31 -4.58 0.19
CA VAL A 105 -15.33 -4.10 1.17
C VAL A 105 -14.65 -2.88 0.56
N GLN A 106 -15.05 -1.68 1.00
CA GLN A 106 -14.50 -0.43 0.52
C GLN A 106 -13.32 -0.01 1.39
N ALA A 107 -12.11 -0.13 0.82
CA ALA A 107 -10.88 0.32 1.45
C ALA A 107 -10.57 1.77 1.04
N THR A 108 -10.12 2.56 2.01
CA THR A 108 -9.62 3.92 1.84
C THR A 108 -8.25 3.99 2.48
N ALA A 109 -7.34 4.73 1.86
CA ALA A 109 -6.03 4.98 2.44
C ALA A 109 -5.53 6.34 1.99
N SER A 110 -4.71 6.93 2.84
CA SER A 110 -3.97 8.15 2.54
C SER A 110 -2.62 8.09 3.20
N GLY A 111 -1.64 8.78 2.62
CA GLY A 111 -0.31 8.83 3.16
C GLY A 111 0.38 10.13 2.82
N ASN A 112 1.47 10.38 3.52
CA ASN A 112 2.38 11.47 3.20
C ASN A 112 3.79 11.12 3.63
N TYR A 113 4.74 11.78 2.99
CA TYR A 113 6.12 11.79 3.41
C TYR A 113 6.77 13.10 2.98
N LYS A 114 7.97 13.36 3.50
CA LYS A 114 8.77 14.50 3.11
C LYS A 114 10.01 14.04 2.38
N VAL A 115 10.45 14.85 1.42
CA VAL A 115 11.77 14.73 0.80
C VAL A 115 12.55 16.01 1.05
N PRO A 116 13.88 15.92 1.28
CA PRO A 116 14.71 17.12 1.37
C PRO A 116 14.60 17.91 0.05
N GLY A 117 14.44 19.23 0.14
CA GLY A 117 14.46 20.06 -1.06
C GLY A 117 15.86 20.13 -1.70
N GLY A 118 15.93 20.78 -2.86
CA GLY A 118 17.18 20.97 -3.60
C GLY A 118 17.60 19.71 -4.35
N ASN A 119 18.92 19.47 -4.46
CA ASN A 119 19.48 18.30 -5.15
C ASN A 119 20.25 17.37 -4.18
N PRO A 120 19.56 16.74 -3.20
CA PRO A 120 20.19 15.83 -2.27
C PRO A 120 20.70 14.56 -2.98
N THR A 121 21.87 14.07 -2.59
CA THR A 121 22.33 12.74 -3.02
C THR A 121 21.58 11.68 -2.21
N CYS A 122 20.49 11.16 -2.77
CA CYS A 122 19.73 10.09 -2.15
C CYS A 122 20.32 8.72 -2.46
N PRO A 123 20.30 7.77 -1.51
CA PRO A 123 20.60 6.38 -1.82
C PRO A 123 19.60 5.86 -2.86
N SER A 124 20.06 4.97 -3.76
CA SER A 124 19.24 4.30 -4.75
C SER A 124 18.41 3.16 -4.13
N MET A 125 17.65 3.50 -3.09
CA MET A 125 16.76 2.58 -2.38
C MET A 125 15.32 3.10 -2.48
N CYS A 126 14.39 2.17 -2.67
CA CYS A 126 12.96 2.46 -2.63
C CYS A 126 12.47 2.32 -1.18
N ALA A 127 11.72 3.31 -0.70
CA ALA A 127 10.93 3.17 0.50
C ALA A 127 9.47 2.86 0.13
N VAL A 128 8.84 1.96 0.87
CA VAL A 128 7.44 1.59 0.65
C VAL A 128 6.56 2.39 1.62
N VAL A 129 5.60 3.12 1.06
CA VAL A 129 4.55 3.79 1.82
C VAL A 129 3.31 2.90 1.80
N ALA A 130 3.04 2.23 2.91
CA ALA A 130 1.91 1.31 3.04
C ALA A 130 1.23 1.44 4.41
N ALA A 131 -0.05 1.07 4.45
CA ALA A 131 -0.84 1.00 5.68
C ALA A 131 -1.62 -0.31 5.74
N THR A 132 -1.79 -0.82 6.95
CA THR A 132 -2.63 -2.00 7.21
C THR A 132 -3.81 -1.57 8.08
N CYS A 133 -4.99 -2.12 7.82
CA CYS A 133 -6.15 -1.95 8.67
C CYS A 133 -6.94 -3.24 8.82
N ASP A 134 -7.66 -3.35 9.94
CA ASP A 134 -8.61 -4.43 10.16
C ASP A 134 -9.74 -4.33 9.14
N GLY A 135 -10.04 -5.44 8.46
CA GLY A 135 -11.16 -5.54 7.56
C GLY A 135 -12.44 -5.99 8.28
N PRO A 136 -13.61 -5.88 7.62
CA PRO A 136 -14.87 -6.33 8.18
C PRO A 136 -14.92 -7.86 8.32
N THR A 137 -15.74 -8.34 9.25
CA THR A 137 -16.13 -9.76 9.30
C THR A 137 -17.02 -10.08 8.11
N LEU A 138 -16.69 -11.13 7.36
CA LEU A 138 -17.41 -11.54 6.15
C LEU A 138 -18.20 -12.82 6.39
N THR A 139 -19.42 -12.87 5.88
CA THR A 139 -20.22 -14.09 5.90
C THR A 139 -20.04 -14.88 4.60
N THR A 140 -20.48 -16.13 4.60
CA THR A 140 -20.56 -16.95 3.38
C THR A 140 -21.25 -16.19 2.23
N GLY A 141 -20.58 -16.09 1.08
CA GLY A 141 -21.07 -15.37 -0.10
C GLY A 141 -19.95 -14.85 -1.00
N SER A 142 -20.34 -14.17 -2.07
CA SER A 142 -19.42 -13.48 -2.98
C SER A 142 -19.23 -12.02 -2.55
N TRP A 143 -17.98 -11.58 -2.57
CA TRP A 143 -17.54 -10.27 -2.10
C TRP A 143 -16.63 -9.60 -3.13
N SER A 144 -16.45 -8.30 -2.97
CA SER A 144 -15.47 -7.54 -3.74
C SER A 144 -14.70 -6.58 -2.85
N LEU A 145 -13.39 -6.46 -3.08
CA LEU A 145 -12.55 -5.42 -2.51
C LEU A 145 -12.51 -4.24 -3.49
N VAL A 146 -12.89 -3.07 -3.01
CA VAL A 146 -12.90 -1.82 -3.77
C VAL A 146 -11.92 -0.86 -3.09
N TYR A 147 -10.81 -0.56 -3.77
CA TYR A 147 -9.86 0.47 -3.33
C TYR A 147 -9.66 1.53 -4.41
N ALA A 148 -9.49 1.05 -5.66
CA ALA A 148 -9.53 1.83 -6.89
C ALA A 148 -10.13 0.94 -8.00
N ASP A 149 -10.36 1.50 -9.18
CA ASP A 149 -10.80 0.69 -10.33
C ASP A 149 -9.61 -0.08 -10.95
N PRO A 150 -9.76 -1.40 -11.21
CA PRO A 150 -10.94 -2.23 -10.98
C PRO A 150 -11.03 -2.84 -9.56
N ALA A 151 -12.25 -3.14 -9.14
CA ALA A 151 -12.53 -3.95 -7.95
C ALA A 151 -12.05 -5.41 -8.12
N ALA A 152 -11.66 -6.03 -7.01
CA ALA A 152 -11.21 -7.42 -6.97
C ALA A 152 -12.26 -8.32 -6.31
N ALA A 153 -12.77 -9.32 -7.03
CA ALA A 153 -13.80 -10.23 -6.53
C ALA A 153 -13.19 -11.46 -5.83
N PHE A 154 -13.90 -11.97 -4.80
CA PHE A 154 -13.54 -13.18 -4.07
C PHE A 154 -14.76 -13.81 -3.38
N ASP A 155 -14.61 -15.06 -2.94
CA ASP A 155 -15.68 -15.80 -2.25
C ASP A 155 -15.31 -16.14 -0.81
N VAL A 156 -16.33 -16.29 0.04
CA VAL A 156 -16.23 -16.79 1.41
C VAL A 156 -17.17 -17.99 1.56
N PRO A 157 -16.73 -19.13 2.11
CA PRO A 157 -15.35 -19.45 2.46
C PRO A 157 -14.49 -19.70 1.22
N SER A 158 -13.18 -19.50 1.36
CA SER A 158 -12.22 -19.75 0.27
C SER A 158 -10.82 -19.95 0.82
N THR A 159 -10.01 -20.75 0.14
CA THR A 159 -8.55 -20.83 0.34
C THR A 159 -7.79 -20.25 -0.85
N ALA A 160 -8.50 -19.54 -1.74
CA ALA A 160 -7.91 -18.97 -2.93
C ALA A 160 -7.16 -17.69 -2.59
N THR A 161 -6.09 -17.43 -3.34
CA THR A 161 -5.44 -16.13 -3.38
C THR A 161 -6.44 -15.08 -3.87
N VAL A 162 -6.73 -14.09 -3.03
CA VAL A 162 -7.56 -12.97 -3.44
C VAL A 162 -6.71 -11.96 -4.19
N PRO A 163 -7.11 -11.57 -5.41
CA PRO A 163 -6.40 -10.55 -6.16
C PRO A 163 -6.48 -9.21 -5.43
N CYS A 164 -5.41 -8.42 -5.54
CA CYS A 164 -5.41 -7.05 -5.03
C CYS A 164 -6.17 -6.12 -5.99
N SER A 165 -6.86 -5.11 -5.46
CA SER A 165 -7.56 -4.05 -6.22
C SER A 165 -6.69 -2.79 -6.25
N GLY A 166 -6.49 -2.20 -7.44
CA GLY A 166 -5.58 -1.06 -7.61
C GLY A 166 -5.08 -0.90 -9.04
N ARG A 167 -4.32 0.18 -9.27
CA ARG A 167 -3.61 0.44 -10.54
C ARG A 167 -2.15 0.04 -10.47
#